data_AF-A0A101JBU9-F1
#
_entry.id   AF-A0A101JBU9-F1
#
_cell.length_a   1.000
_cell.length_b   1.000
_cell.length_c   1.000
_cell.angle_alpha   90.00
_cell.angle_beta   90.00
_cell.angle_gamma   90.00
#
_symmetry.space_group_name_H-M   'P 1'
#
loop_
_entity.id
_entity.type
_entity.pdbx_description
1 polymer ?
#
loop_
_entity_poly.entity_id
_entity_poly.type
_entity_poly.pdbx_seq_one_letter_code
_entity_poly.pdbx_strand_id
1 'polypeptide(L)'
;MGTWGHGNFDSDTASDHLEILTSRLIAEVAEAMSGDPVEIEPDEYWGVAVPCNLELLHLIAKQNYVGAGLVDPDTLAGWKAKFLAVWDESIDELEPAAGHKRERRAVLVRTFDQLTELARGKQA
;
A
#
# COMPACT_ATOMS: atom_id res chain seq x y z
N MET A 1 7.03 20.18 -24.51
CA MET A 1 8.44 20.48 -24.17
C MET A 1 8.61 20.09 -22.72
N GLY A 2 9.32 18.99 -22.45
CA GLY A 2 9.54 18.49 -21.10
C GLY A 2 10.34 19.50 -20.27
N THR A 3 9.91 19.75 -19.06
CA THR A 3 10.67 20.49 -18.05
C THR A 3 11.85 19.63 -17.65
N TRP A 4 13.07 20.09 -17.95
CA TRP A 4 14.32 19.45 -17.51
C TRP A 4 14.86 20.23 -16.31
N GLY A 5 14.54 19.76 -15.10
CA GLY A 5 15.22 20.24 -13.89
C GLY A 5 16.53 19.50 -13.66
N HIS A 6 17.21 19.83 -12.57
CA HIS A 6 18.48 19.19 -12.18
C HIS A 6 18.30 18.05 -11.18
N GLY A 7 17.09 17.85 -10.65
CA GLY A 7 16.75 16.78 -9.72
C GLY A 7 16.45 15.45 -10.40
N ASN A 8 16.55 14.37 -9.64
CA ASN A 8 16.36 13.00 -10.13
C ASN A 8 14.95 12.72 -10.69
N PHE A 9 13.95 13.51 -10.29
CA PHE A 9 12.55 13.37 -10.69
C PHE A 9 12.07 14.48 -11.64
N ASP A 10 12.97 15.34 -12.10
CA ASP A 10 12.64 16.52 -12.91
C ASP A 10 12.76 16.25 -14.43
N SER A 11 12.47 15.02 -14.87
CA SER A 11 12.46 14.67 -16.29
C SER A 11 11.29 13.76 -16.61
N ASP A 12 10.77 13.85 -17.83
CA ASP A 12 9.65 13.02 -18.30
C ASP A 12 9.97 11.52 -18.14
N THR A 13 11.20 11.10 -18.45
CA THR A 13 11.64 9.70 -18.27
C THR A 13 11.62 9.26 -16.80
N ALA A 14 11.94 10.15 -15.86
CA ALA A 14 11.85 9.85 -14.44
C ALA A 14 10.38 9.72 -13.99
N SER A 15 9.48 10.54 -14.54
CA SER A 15 8.04 10.41 -14.34
C SER A 15 7.51 9.07 -14.85
N ASP A 16 7.83 8.69 -16.09
CA ASP A 16 7.44 7.40 -16.68
C ASP A 16 7.95 6.22 -15.85
N HIS A 17 9.21 6.30 -15.40
CA HIS A 17 9.79 5.27 -14.54
C HIS A 17 9.02 5.14 -13.21
N LEU A 18 8.64 6.27 -12.60
CA LEU A 18 7.91 6.28 -11.35
C LEU A 18 6.48 5.75 -11.50
N GLU A 19 5.83 6.04 -12.64
CA GLU A 19 4.52 5.49 -12.99
C GLU A 19 4.57 3.97 -13.10
N ILE A 20 5.56 3.44 -13.83
CA ILE A 20 5.76 1.98 -13.96
C ILE A 20 5.99 1.34 -12.59
N LEU A 21 6.85 1.94 -11.76
CA LEU A 21 7.14 1.41 -10.43
C LEU A 21 5.90 1.38 -9.54
N THR A 22 5.18 2.50 -9.43
CA THR A 22 3.99 2.59 -8.59
C THR A 22 2.85 1.71 -9.10
N SER A 23 2.65 1.63 -10.43
CA SER A 23 1.67 0.74 -11.04
C SER A 23 1.97 -0.74 -10.75
N ARG A 24 3.25 -1.15 -10.76
CA ARG A 24 3.63 -2.51 -10.38
C ARG A 24 3.29 -2.83 -8.93
N LEU A 25 3.62 -1.93 -8.00
CA LEU A 25 3.28 -2.11 -6.58
C LEU A 25 1.77 -2.25 -6.36
N ILE A 26 0.98 -1.44 -7.08
CA ILE A 26 -0.49 -1.50 -7.04
C ILE A 26 -1.00 -2.82 -7.61
N ALA A 27 -0.45 -3.27 -8.74
CA ALA A 27 -0.85 -4.53 -9.38
C ALA A 27 -0.55 -5.74 -8.49
N GLU A 28 0.64 -5.79 -7.86
CA GLU A 28 1.00 -6.85 -6.90
C GLU A 28 0.03 -6.91 -5.72
N VAL A 29 -0.34 -5.75 -5.14
CA VAL A 29 -1.34 -5.71 -4.06
C VAL A 29 -2.71 -6.13 -4.57
N ALA A 30 -3.13 -5.69 -5.76
CA ALA A 30 -4.41 -6.06 -6.35
C ALA A 30 -4.51 -7.57 -6.59
N GLU A 31 -3.45 -8.19 -7.11
CA GLU A 31 -3.36 -9.63 -7.33
C GLU A 31 -3.51 -10.39 -6.01
N ALA A 32 -2.70 -10.07 -5.00
CA ALA A 32 -2.79 -10.67 -3.66
C ALA A 32 -4.19 -10.48 -3.03
N MET A 33 -4.78 -9.29 -3.18
CA MET A 33 -6.11 -8.98 -2.68
C MET A 33 -7.25 -9.65 -3.47
N SER A 34 -6.99 -10.18 -4.66
CA SER A 34 -7.96 -10.90 -5.48
C SER A 34 -7.82 -12.42 -5.38
N GLY A 35 -6.65 -12.89 -4.94
CA GLY A 35 -6.31 -14.30 -4.77
C GLY A 35 -6.91 -14.95 -3.52
N ASP A 36 -6.36 -16.11 -3.20
CA ASP A 36 -6.73 -16.91 -2.03
C ASP A 36 -6.46 -16.12 -0.74
N PRO A 37 -7.47 -15.94 0.15
CA PRO A 37 -7.28 -15.29 1.44
C PRO A 37 -6.13 -15.85 2.27
N VAL A 38 -5.82 -17.15 2.15
CA VAL A 38 -4.70 -17.76 2.88
C VAL A 38 -3.39 -17.05 2.58
N GLU A 39 -3.15 -16.63 1.33
CA GLU A 39 -1.87 -16.01 0.96
C GLU A 39 -1.60 -14.66 1.66
N ILE A 40 -2.64 -14.02 2.19
CA ILE A 40 -2.55 -12.75 2.93
C ILE A 40 -2.64 -12.93 4.46
N GLU A 41 -2.59 -14.17 4.96
CA GLU A 41 -2.47 -14.46 6.39
C GLU A 41 -1.17 -13.91 7.00
N PRO A 42 -1.11 -13.63 8.32
CA PRO A 42 -0.02 -12.87 8.93
C PRO A 42 1.39 -13.46 8.77
N ASP A 43 1.50 -14.78 8.63
CA ASP A 43 2.76 -15.53 8.45
C ASP A 43 3.04 -15.89 6.98
N GLU A 44 2.14 -15.53 6.08
CA GLU A 44 2.30 -15.72 4.64
C GLU A 44 2.98 -14.51 3.97
N TYR A 45 3.57 -14.75 2.79
CA TYR A 45 4.35 -13.74 2.08
C TYR A 45 3.57 -12.45 1.85
N TRP A 46 2.33 -12.53 1.37
CA TRP A 46 1.53 -11.34 1.10
C TRP A 46 0.95 -10.69 2.35
N GLY A 47 0.83 -11.41 3.48
CA GLY A 47 0.54 -10.82 4.79
C GLY A 47 1.62 -9.84 5.27
N VAL A 48 2.85 -10.00 4.78
CA VAL A 48 3.97 -9.09 5.05
C VAL A 48 4.17 -8.07 3.91
N ALA A 49 4.13 -8.53 2.67
CA ALA A 49 4.45 -7.71 1.50
C ALA A 49 3.37 -6.66 1.19
N VAL A 50 2.08 -6.97 1.38
CA VAL A 50 1.00 -6.00 1.10
C VAL A 50 1.13 -4.72 1.95
N PRO A 51 1.23 -4.78 3.28
CA PRO A 51 1.44 -3.58 4.09
C PRO A 51 2.73 -2.82 3.73
N CYS A 52 3.78 -3.53 3.33
CA CYS A 52 5.04 -2.93 2.89
C CYS A 52 4.86 -2.12 1.60
N ASN A 53 4.23 -2.71 0.58
CA ASN A 53 3.96 -2.06 -0.70
C ASN A 53 3.05 -0.82 -0.52
N LEU A 54 2.04 -0.90 0.35
CA LEU A 54 1.18 0.25 0.66
C LEU A 54 1.94 1.38 1.37
N GLU A 55 2.82 1.06 2.32
CA GLU A 55 3.65 2.07 2.98
C GLU A 55 4.65 2.71 2.00
N LEU A 56 5.25 1.93 1.08
CA LEU A 56 6.10 2.45 0.00
C LEU A 56 5.35 3.41 -0.92
N LEU A 57 4.12 3.05 -1.33
CA LEU A 57 3.26 3.93 -2.13
C LEU A 57 2.98 5.24 -1.38
N HIS A 58 2.65 5.19 -0.08
CA HIS A 58 2.46 6.38 0.73
C HIS A 58 3.73 7.26 0.79
N LEU A 59 4.89 6.66 1.06
CA LEU A 59 6.17 7.39 1.16
C LEU A 59 6.56 8.07 -0.16
N ILE A 60 6.35 7.40 -1.30
CA ILE A 60 6.59 7.95 -2.63
C ILE A 60 5.60 9.08 -2.92
N ALA A 61 4.30 8.81 -2.76
CA ALA A 61 3.26 9.76 -3.16
C ALA A 61 3.29 11.04 -2.33
N LYS A 62 3.74 11.00 -1.08
CA LYS A 62 3.93 12.15 -0.19
C LYS A 62 4.95 13.16 -0.70
N GLN A 63 5.88 12.74 -1.55
CA GLN A 63 6.88 13.64 -2.14
C GLN A 63 6.32 14.53 -3.27
N ASN A 64 5.10 14.26 -3.75
CA ASN A 64 4.47 14.98 -4.86
C ASN A 64 5.30 15.00 -6.16
N TYR A 65 6.07 13.93 -6.42
CA TYR A 65 6.71 13.73 -7.72
C TYR A 65 5.66 13.46 -8.81
N VAL A 66 5.92 13.97 -10.01
CA VAL A 66 5.11 13.68 -11.21
C VAL A 66 5.29 12.21 -11.60
N GLY A 67 4.21 11.55 -12.03
CA GLY A 67 4.20 10.13 -12.39
C GLY A 67 3.90 9.16 -11.25
N ALA A 68 3.86 9.61 -9.99
CA ALA A 68 3.48 8.74 -8.87
C ALA A 68 1.98 8.42 -8.87
N GLY A 69 1.62 7.18 -9.21
CA GLY A 69 0.25 6.67 -9.16
C GLY A 69 -0.24 6.37 -7.74
N LEU A 70 -1.55 6.48 -7.54
CA LEU A 70 -2.23 6.08 -6.31
C LEU A 70 -3.46 5.25 -6.64
N VAL A 71 -3.81 4.36 -5.71
CA VAL A 71 -5.04 3.56 -5.74
C VAL A 71 -6.23 4.46 -5.41
N ASP A 72 -7.39 4.18 -6.00
CA ASP A 72 -8.60 4.91 -5.63
C ASP A 72 -9.00 4.62 -4.16
N PRO A 73 -9.58 5.61 -3.45
CA PRO A 73 -9.94 5.46 -2.03
C PRO A 73 -10.92 4.33 -1.74
N ASP A 74 -11.84 4.02 -2.66
CA ASP A 74 -12.86 3.00 -2.45
C ASP A 74 -12.28 1.59 -2.55
N THR A 75 -11.38 1.35 -3.51
CA THR A 75 -10.58 0.12 -3.59
C THR A 75 -9.70 -0.04 -2.35
N LEU A 76 -9.05 1.03 -1.87
CA LEU A 76 -8.27 0.97 -0.62
C LEU A 76 -9.14 0.61 0.59
N ALA A 77 -10.36 1.13 0.67
CA ALA A 77 -11.30 0.79 1.73
C ALA A 77 -11.71 -0.70 1.67
N GLY A 78 -11.97 -1.23 0.47
CA GLY A 78 -12.27 -2.65 0.25
C GLY A 78 -11.09 -3.55 0.63
N TRP A 79 -9.88 -3.19 0.22
CA TRP A 79 -8.65 -3.89 0.58
C TRP A 79 -8.39 -3.88 2.08
N LYS A 80 -8.55 -2.72 2.74
CA LYS A 80 -8.42 -2.61 4.20
C LYS A 80 -9.38 -3.56 4.91
N ALA A 81 -10.64 -3.60 4.48
CA ALA A 81 -11.64 -4.48 5.07
C ALA A 81 -11.28 -5.97 4.88
N LYS A 82 -10.92 -6.38 3.66
CA LYS A 82 -10.51 -7.77 3.36
C LYS A 82 -9.28 -8.18 4.17
N PHE A 83 -8.22 -7.39 4.11
CA PHE A 83 -6.95 -7.72 4.76
C PHE A 83 -7.07 -7.81 6.28
N LEU A 84 -7.75 -6.85 6.90
CA LEU A 84 -7.93 -6.85 8.35
C LEU A 84 -8.86 -7.99 8.81
N ALA A 85 -9.84 -8.40 8.01
CA ALA A 85 -10.68 -9.54 8.32
C ALA A 85 -9.86 -10.83 8.39
N VAL A 86 -9.07 -11.14 7.34
CA VAL A 86 -8.19 -12.32 7.32
C VAL A 86 -7.20 -12.27 8.46
N TRP A 87 -6.56 -11.12 8.67
CA TRP A 87 -5.56 -10.95 9.72
C TRP A 87 -6.16 -11.13 11.12
N ASP A 88 -7.35 -10.58 11.38
CA ASP A 88 -8.02 -10.70 12.69
C ASP A 88 -8.46 -12.14 12.99
N GLU A 89 -8.84 -12.90 11.95
CA GLU A 89 -9.29 -14.29 12.01
C GLU A 89 -8.13 -15.27 12.28
N SER A 90 -6.96 -15.08 11.67
CA SER A 90 -5.84 -16.05 11.73
C SER A 90 -4.76 -15.73 12.76
N ILE A 91 -4.59 -14.46 13.17
CA ILE A 91 -3.47 -14.06 14.04
C ILE A 91 -3.43 -14.79 15.40
N ASP A 92 -4.58 -15.20 15.95
CA ASP A 92 -4.60 -15.90 17.24
C ASP A 92 -4.09 -17.34 17.15
N GLU A 93 -4.14 -17.96 15.96
CA GLU A 93 -3.61 -19.30 15.70
C GLU A 93 -2.07 -19.35 15.75
N LEU A 94 -1.44 -18.19 15.59
CA LEU A 94 0.02 -18.01 15.64
C LEU A 94 0.53 -17.74 17.07
N GLU A 95 -0.33 -17.83 18.08
CA GLU A 95 0.00 -17.63 19.50
C GLU A 95 0.86 -16.37 19.76
N PRO A 96 0.40 -15.16 19.35
CA PRO A 96 1.21 -13.96 19.38
C PRO A 96 1.53 -13.53 20.81
N ALA A 97 2.70 -12.91 21.00
CA ALA A 97 3.08 -12.33 22.28
C ALA A 97 2.03 -11.31 22.78
N ALA A 98 1.88 -11.20 24.10
CA ALA A 98 0.92 -10.29 24.71
C ALA A 98 1.09 -8.85 24.18
N GLY A 99 -0.02 -8.27 23.71
CA GLY A 99 -0.04 -6.91 23.15
C GLY A 99 0.29 -6.82 21.66
N HIS A 100 0.96 -7.82 21.07
CA HIS A 100 1.36 -7.81 19.66
C HIS A 100 0.15 -7.62 18.74
N LYS A 101 -0.95 -8.37 18.97
CA LYS A 101 -2.16 -8.27 18.14
C LYS A 101 -2.66 -6.82 18.06
N ARG A 102 -2.84 -6.17 19.22
CA ARG A 102 -3.33 -4.79 19.29
C ARG A 102 -2.39 -3.81 18.61
N GLU A 103 -1.09 -3.91 18.88
CA GLU A 103 -0.09 -2.98 18.36
C GLU A 103 0.11 -3.12 16.86
N ARG A 104 0.22 -4.36 16.37
CA ARG A 104 0.37 -4.64 14.94
C ARG A 104 -0.86 -4.21 14.17
N ARG A 105 -2.06 -4.51 14.68
CA ARG A 105 -3.32 -4.09 14.05
C ARG A 105 -3.42 -2.57 13.93
N ALA A 106 -2.99 -1.83 14.95
CA ALA A 106 -2.96 -0.37 14.91
C ALA A 106 -2.02 0.16 13.81
N VAL A 107 -0.87 -0.48 13.59
CA VAL A 107 0.04 -0.14 12.49
C VAL A 107 -0.60 -0.42 11.13
N LEU A 108 -1.22 -1.60 10.95
CA LEU A 108 -1.91 -1.95 9.71
C LEU A 108 -3.00 -0.95 9.36
N VAL A 109 -3.88 -0.65 10.32
CA VAL A 109 -4.95 0.35 10.17
C VAL A 109 -4.38 1.71 9.76
N ARG A 110 -3.33 2.18 10.44
CA ARG A 110 -2.66 3.45 10.14
C ARG A 110 -2.12 3.47 8.71
N THR A 111 -1.45 2.40 8.26
CA THR A 111 -0.87 2.33 6.90
C THR A 111 -1.95 2.47 5.83
N PHE A 112 -3.09 1.77 5.96
CA PHE A 112 -4.22 1.96 5.03
C PHE A 112 -4.80 3.38 5.11
N ASP A 113 -5.06 3.89 6.32
CA ASP A 113 -5.69 5.20 6.51
C ASP A 113 -4.84 6.35 5.96
N GLN A 114 -3.52 6.32 6.18
CA GLN A 114 -2.62 7.35 5.64
C GLN A 114 -2.60 7.38 4.12
N LEU A 115 -2.63 6.21 3.47
CA LEU A 115 -2.68 6.14 2.02
C LEU A 115 -4.03 6.58 1.47
N THR A 116 -5.14 6.18 2.11
CA THR A 116 -6.50 6.62 1.72
C THR A 116 -6.66 8.13 1.81
N GLU A 117 -6.20 8.75 2.89
CA GLU A 117 -6.28 10.21 3.05
C GLU A 117 -5.43 10.94 2.01
N LEU A 118 -4.24 10.42 1.69
CA LEU A 118 -3.40 10.98 0.63
C LEU A 118 -4.06 10.84 -0.75
N ALA A 119 -4.70 9.71 -1.04
CA ALA A 119 -5.44 9.48 -2.29
C ALA A 119 -6.63 10.45 -2.43
N ARG A 120 -7.39 10.67 -1.35
CA ARG A 120 -8.48 11.66 -1.32
C ARG A 120 -7.99 13.08 -1.55
N GLY A 121 -6.87 13.45 -0.91
CA GLY A 121 -6.27 14.78 -1.05
C GLY A 121 -5.75 15.09 -2.46
N LYS A 122 -5.40 14.08 -3.26
CA LYS A 122 -4.98 14.25 -4.66
C LYS A 122 -6.14 14.27 -5.67
N GLN A 123 -7.35 13.87 -5.25
CA GLN A 123 -8.56 13.89 -6.09
C GLN A 123 -9.39 15.18 -5.92
N ALA A 124 -9.03 16.03 -4.96
CA ALA A 124 -9.68 17.32 -4.67
C ALA A 124 -8.97 18.48 -5.39
#